data_AF-A0A1M6CTG7-F1
#
_entry.id   AF-A0A1M6CTG7-F1
#
_cell.length_a   1.000
_cell.length_b   1.000
_cell.length_c   1.000
_cell.angle_alpha   90.00
_cell.angle_beta   90.00
_cell.angle_gamma   90.00
#
_symmetry.space_group_name_H-M   'P 1'
#
loop_
_entity.id
_entity.type
_entity.pdbx_description
1 polymer ?
#
loop_
_entity_poly.entity_id
_entity_poly.type
_entity_poly.pdbx_seq_one_letter_code
_entity_poly.pdbx_strand_id
1 'polypeptide(L)'
;MLEYLNNLQECFFTWCDNVLQDHINREGSIFKQWRPRKNPDGSYDLVFIMATRDEAASKFAVPVPEEFHELLEHEYFCNHPPDEES
;
A
#
# COMPACT_ATOMS: atom_id res chain seq x y z
N MET A 1 -14.64 -13.56 13.05
CA MET A 1 -13.62 -13.31 12.00
C MET A 1 -13.69 -11.90 11.43
N LEU A 2 -14.87 -11.27 11.27
CA LEU A 2 -14.96 -9.86 10.84
C LEU A 2 -14.23 -8.88 11.75
N GLU A 3 -14.33 -9.01 13.08
CA GLU A 3 -13.67 -8.08 14.02
C GLU A 3 -12.15 -8.12 13.95
N TYR A 4 -11.57 -9.30 13.67
CA TYR A 4 -10.12 -9.47 13.50
C TYR A 4 -9.63 -8.84 12.20
N LEU A 5 -10.35 -9.06 11.09
CA LEU A 5 -10.09 -8.41 9.81
C LEU A 5 -10.23 -6.89 9.92
N ASN A 6 -11.23 -6.38 10.64
CA ASN A 6 -11.41 -4.94 10.87
C ASN A 6 -10.23 -4.35 11.65
N ASN A 7 -9.74 -5.05 12.68
CA ASN A 7 -8.60 -4.60 13.47
C ASN A 7 -7.29 -4.63 12.66
N LEU A 8 -7.06 -5.70 11.87
CA LEU A 8 -5.93 -5.79 10.95
C LEU A 8 -5.99 -4.71 9.86
N GLN A 9 -7.17 -4.40 9.36
CA GLN A 9 -7.41 -3.34 8.38
C GLN A 9 -7.06 -1.97 8.96
N GLU A 10 -7.52 -1.65 10.18
CA GLU A 10 -7.12 -0.44 10.89
C GLU A 10 -5.60 -0.37 11.13
N CYS A 11 -4.99 -1.49 11.53
CA CYS A 11 -3.53 -1.59 11.68
C CYS A 11 -2.80 -1.37 10.35
N PHE A 12 -3.30 -1.93 9.25
CA PHE A 12 -2.71 -1.77 7.91
C PHE A 12 -2.79 -0.33 7.42
N PHE A 13 -3.95 0.32 7.55
CA PHE A 13 -4.10 1.73 7.19
C PHE A 13 -3.23 2.62 8.07
N THR A 14 -3.14 2.33 9.36
CA THR A 14 -2.25 3.04 10.29
C THR A 14 -0.78 2.86 9.90
N TRP A 15 -0.37 1.65 9.53
CA TRP A 15 0.99 1.39 9.06
C TRP A 15 1.28 2.14 7.76
N CYS A 16 0.36 2.12 6.78
CA CYS A 16 0.49 2.88 5.54
C CYS A 16 0.63 4.38 5.81
N ASP A 17 -0.20 4.93 6.69
CA ASP A 17 -0.15 6.35 7.05
C ASP A 17 1.19 6.72 7.69
N ASN A 18 1.71 5.88 8.59
CA ASN A 18 3.04 6.08 9.18
C ASN A 18 4.16 6.05 8.13
N VAL A 19 4.14 5.09 7.21
CA VAL A 19 5.14 5.01 6.11
C VAL A 19 5.06 6.25 5.23
N LEU A 20 3.86 6.64 4.81
CA LEU A 20 3.68 7.83 3.97
C LEU A 20 4.09 9.10 4.70
N GLN A 21 3.73 9.23 5.98
CA GLN A 21 4.05 10.41 6.79
C GLN A 21 5.55 10.52 7.05
N ASP A 22 6.27 9.42 7.29
CA ASP A 22 7.73 9.43 7.41
C ASP A 22 8.38 10.02 6.14
N HIS A 23 7.93 9.54 4.99
CA HIS A 23 8.43 10.00 3.71
C HIS A 23 8.04 11.46 3.38
N ILE A 24 6.79 11.88 3.67
CA ILE A 24 6.33 13.27 3.51
C ILE A 24 7.15 14.21 4.39
N ASN A 25 7.39 13.86 5.65
CA ASN A 25 8.16 14.69 6.58
C ASN A 25 9.62 14.82 6.15
N ARG A 26 10.19 13.77 5.55
CA ARG A 26 11.59 13.74 5.15
C ARG A 26 11.89 14.59 3.92
N GLU A 27 10.99 14.61 2.93
CA GLU A 27 11.23 15.26 1.64
C GLU A 27 10.37 16.51 1.38
N GLY A 28 9.39 16.80 2.25
CA GLY A 28 8.41 17.86 2.00
C GLY A 28 7.53 17.58 0.78
N SER A 29 7.44 16.31 0.39
CA SER A 29 6.75 15.84 -0.80
C SER A 29 5.24 15.74 -0.58
N ILE A 30 4.48 16.03 -1.63
CA ILE A 30 3.02 15.87 -1.65
C ILE A 30 2.71 14.44 -2.07
N PHE A 31 2.04 13.72 -1.18
CA PHE A 31 1.49 12.40 -1.49
C PHE A 31 0.45 12.49 -2.62
N LYS A 32 0.60 11.65 -3.66
CA LYS A 32 -0.32 11.60 -4.80
C LYS A 32 -1.24 10.39 -4.74
N GLN A 33 -0.66 9.19 -4.65
CA GLN A 33 -1.40 7.94 -4.62
C GLN A 33 -0.58 6.83 -4.00
N TRP A 34 -1.23 5.85 -3.40
CA TRP A 34 -0.65 4.59 -2.93
C TRP A 34 -1.54 3.44 -3.38
N ARG A 35 -0.93 2.29 -3.64
CA ARG A 35 -1.64 1.04 -3.90
C ARG A 35 -0.78 -0.15 -3.44
N PRO A 36 -1.39 -1.18 -2.84
CA PRO A 36 -0.72 -2.45 -2.66
C PRO A 36 -0.54 -3.12 -4.02
N ARG A 37 0.60 -3.77 -4.23
CA ARG A 37 0.93 -4.53 -5.43
C ARG A 37 1.37 -5.93 -5.00
N LYS A 38 0.75 -6.97 -5.58
CA LYS A 38 1.24 -8.33 -5.45
C LYS A 38 2.44 -8.54 -6.37
N ASN A 39 3.51 -9.06 -5.80
CA ASN A 39 4.71 -9.47 -6.51
C ASN A 39 4.55 -10.90 -7.06
N PRO A 40 5.28 -11.27 -8.11
CA PRO A 40 5.24 -12.62 -8.66
C PRO A 40 5.71 -13.69 -7.66
N ASP A 41 6.48 -13.31 -6.65
CA ASP A 41 6.92 -14.19 -5.56
C ASP A 41 5.82 -14.49 -4.53
N GLY A 42 4.68 -13.80 -4.62
CA GLY A 42 3.58 -13.91 -3.66
C GLY A 42 3.60 -12.86 -2.55
N SER A 43 4.72 -12.17 -2.36
CA SER A 43 4.82 -11.03 -1.44
C SER A 43 4.04 -9.80 -1.93
N TYR A 44 3.80 -8.85 -1.02
CA TYR A 44 3.11 -7.60 -1.33
C TYR A 44 4.04 -6.41 -1.11
N ASP A 45 3.99 -5.44 -2.01
CA ASP A 45 4.64 -4.14 -1.84
C ASP A 45 3.60 -3.03 -1.80
N LEU A 46 3.74 -2.11 -0.85
CA LEU A 46 3.04 -0.84 -0.85
C LEU A 46 3.77 0.09 -1.80
N VAL A 47 3.15 0.36 -2.94
CA VAL A 47 3.70 1.23 -3.96
C VAL A 47 3.02 2.59 -3.85
N PHE A 48 3.80 3.64 -3.62
CA PHE A 48 3.28 5.00 -3.52
C PHE A 48 4.06 5.99 -4.37
N ILE A 49 3.37 7.03 -4.80
CA ILE A 49 3.91 8.11 -5.62
C ILE A 49 3.86 9.38 -4.81
N MET A 50 5.01 10.03 -4.73
CA MET A 50 5.17 11.32 -4.09
C MET A 50 5.72 12.31 -5.11
N ALA A 51 5.21 13.54 -5.08
CA ALA A 51 5.68 14.60 -5.95
C ALA A 51 6.05 15.81 -5.09
N THR A 52 7.23 16.36 -5.27
CA THR A 52 7.54 17.69 -4.76
C THR A 52 6.96 18.73 -5.74
N ARG A 53 6.86 19.99 -5.29
CA ARG A 53 6.18 21.06 -6.04
C ARG A 53 6.87 21.41 -7.36
N ASP A 54 8.15 21.08 -7.48
CA ASP A 54 9.05 21.48 -8.58
C ASP A 54 9.73 20.30 -9.29
N GLU A 55 9.49 19.06 -8.87
CA GLU A 55 10.25 17.89 -9.33
C GLU A 55 9.35 16.75 -9.82
N ALA A 56 9.93 15.85 -10.62
CA ALA A 56 9.22 14.70 -11.15
C ALA A 56 8.72 13.79 -10.02
N ALA A 57 7.53 13.21 -10.19
CA ALA A 57 6.96 12.33 -9.19
C ALA A 57 7.84 11.08 -9.00
N SER A 58 8.33 10.89 -7.77
CA SER A 58 9.13 9.74 -7.38
C SER A 58 8.21 8.61 -6.91
N LYS A 59 8.51 7.41 -7.38
CA LYS A 59 7.78 6.19 -7.04
C LYS A 59 8.59 5.39 -6.04
N PHE A 60 7.95 5.03 -4.94
CA PHE A 60 8.52 4.24 -3.87
C PHE A 60 7.77 2.91 -3.76
N ALA A 61 8.49 1.87 -3.37
CA ALA A 61 7.93 0.56 -3.09
C ALA A 61 8.50 0.11 -1.75
N VAL A 62 7.61 -0.19 -0.81
CA VAL A 62 7.96 -0.65 0.53
C VAL A 62 7.35 -2.03 0.73
N PRO A 63 8.13 -3.03 1.16
CA PRO A 63 7.59 -4.37 1.39
C PRO A 63 6.53 -4.33 2.49
N VAL A 64 5.37 -4.88 2.20
CA VAL A 64 4.28 -5.02 3.16
C VAL A 64 4.62 -6.18 4.10
N PRO A 65 4.53 -5.98 5.42
CA PRO A 65 4.67 -7.04 6.41
C PRO A 65 3.73 -8.23 6.14
N GLU A 66 4.23 -9.45 6.37
CA GLU A 66 3.48 -10.70 6.15
C GLU A 66 2.16 -10.76 6.92
N GLU A 67 2.08 -10.09 8.08
CA GLU A 67 0.86 -9.96 8.90
C GLU A 67 -0.34 -9.35 8.14
N PHE A 68 -0.08 -8.55 7.09
CA PHE A 68 -1.13 -7.94 6.27
C PHE A 68 -1.38 -8.70 4.97
N HIS A 69 -0.63 -9.75 4.66
CA HIS A 69 -0.79 -10.50 3.40
C HIS A 69 -2.15 -11.19 3.37
N GLU A 70 -2.59 -11.79 4.48
CA GLU A 70 -3.93 -12.41 4.59
C GLU A 70 -5.06 -11.39 4.38
N LEU A 71 -4.90 -10.17 4.91
CA LEU A 71 -5.86 -9.07 4.69
C LEU A 71 -5.91 -8.68 3.20
N LEU A 72 -4.76 -8.51 2.55
CA LEU A 72 -4.68 -8.16 1.14
C LEU A 72 -5.23 -9.25 0.23
N GLU A 73 -4.97 -10.51 0.55
CA GLU A 73 -5.58 -11.65 -0.15
C GLU A 73 -7.09 -11.62 -0.02
N HIS A 74 -7.63 -11.37 1.18
CA HIS A 74 -9.07 -11.39 1.41
C HIS A 74 -9.82 -10.17 0.86
N GLU A 75 -9.32 -8.94 1.04
CA GLU A 75 -10.00 -7.71 0.60
C GLU A 75 -9.71 -7.32 -0.85
N TYR A 76 -8.45 -7.36 -1.26
CA TYR A 76 -8.02 -6.73 -2.53
C TYR A 76 -7.92 -7.70 -3.69
N PHE A 77 -7.56 -8.97 -3.44
CA PHE A 77 -7.28 -9.93 -4.52
C PHE A 77 -8.30 -11.08 -4.60
N CYS A 78 -9.01 -11.41 -3.53
CA CYS A 78 -10.13 -12.37 -3.62
C CYS A 78 -11.37 -11.78 -4.28
N ASN A 79 -11.56 -10.45 -4.24
CA ASN A 79 -12.70 -9.76 -4.88
C ASN A 79 -12.39 -9.16 -6.25
N HIS A 80 -11.12 -9.11 -6.67
CA HIS A 80 -10.78 -8.73 -8.03
C HIS A 80 -10.62 -9.99 -8.87
N PRO A 81 -11.44 -10.20 -9.92
CA PRO A 81 -11.09 -11.22 -10.90
C PRO A 81 -9.69 -10.91 -11.45
N PRO A 82 -8.88 -11.94 -11.78
CA PRO A 82 -7.63 -11.71 -12.49
C PRO A 82 -8.01 -11.06 -13.83
N ASP A 83 -7.35 -9.95 -14.17
CA ASP A 83 -7.47 -9.26 -15.45
C ASP A 83 -8.85 -8.69 -15.83
N GLU A 84 -8.97 -7.36 -15.74
CA GLU A 84 -9.48 -6.60 -16.89
C GLU A 84 -8.35 -5.69 -17.41
N GLU A 85 -7.36 -6.31 -18.06
CA GLU A 85 -6.79 -5.70 -19.27
C GLU A 85 -7.73 -6.07 -20.44
N SER A 86 -8.57 -5.13 -20.87
CA SER A 86 -9.15 -5.10 -22.23
C SER A 86 -9.50 -3.67 -22.63
#